data_AF-A0A930RAA8-F1
#
_entry.id   AF-A0A930RAA8-F1
#
_cell.length_a   1.000
_cell.length_b   1.000
_cell.length_c   1.000
_cell.angle_alpha   90.00
_cell.angle_beta   90.00
_cell.angle_gamma   90.00
#
_symmetry.space_group_name_H-M   'P 1'
#
loop_
_entity.id
_entity.type
_entity.pdbx_description
1 polymer ?
#
loop_
_entity_poly.entity_id
_entity_poly.type
_entity_poly.pdbx_seq_one_letter_code
_entity_poly.pdbx_strand_id
1 'polypeptide(L)'
;MDKESLKNQFKTWLYYKVSEFNDLGYTTIETEDLAHYFADYRWKKTLPDNLFEQIFQINQLNINEYFDFESLEAQTNKEITLEDINLSELF
;
A
#
# COMPACT_ATOMS: atom_id res chain seq x y z
N MET A 1 -1.24 4.41 -12.65
CA MET A 1 -1.92 3.12 -12.85
C MET A 1 -2.88 2.96 -11.70
N ASP A 2 -4.13 2.57 -11.93
CA ASP A 2 -5.09 2.37 -10.85
C ASP A 2 -4.77 1.09 -10.04
N LYS A 3 -5.25 1.05 -8.79
CA LYS A 3 -4.95 -0.02 -7.83
C LYS A 3 -5.42 -1.40 -8.33
N GLU A 4 -6.60 -1.45 -8.93
CA GLU A 4 -7.20 -2.70 -9.40
C GLU A 4 -6.48 -3.25 -10.63
N SER A 5 -6.10 -2.39 -11.58
CA SER A 5 -5.25 -2.78 -12.72
C SER A 5 -3.88 -3.27 -12.26
N LEU A 6 -3.25 -2.58 -11.31
CA LEU A 6 -1.95 -3.00 -10.76
C LEU A 6 -2.07 -4.37 -10.09
N LYS A 7 -3.07 -4.54 -9.21
CA LYS A 7 -3.33 -5.81 -8.53
C LYS A 7 -3.53 -6.94 -9.54
N ASN A 8 -4.34 -6.73 -10.57
CA ASN A 8 -4.60 -7.75 -11.57
C ASN A 8 -3.37 -8.06 -12.44
N GLN A 9 -2.60 -7.04 -12.82
CA GLN A 9 -1.38 -7.22 -13.61
C GLN A 9 -0.28 -7.95 -12.82
N PHE A 10 -0.14 -7.65 -11.53
CA PHE A 10 0.95 -8.16 -10.69
C PHE A 10 0.55 -9.21 -9.66
N LYS A 11 -0.68 -9.73 -9.73
CA LYS A 11 -1.29 -10.63 -8.73
C LYS A 11 -0.35 -11.72 -8.23
N THR A 12 0.32 -12.41 -9.15
CA THR A 12 1.24 -13.50 -8.83
C THR A 12 2.43 -13.04 -7.98
N TRP A 13 3.07 -11.92 -8.34
CA TRP A 13 4.23 -11.40 -7.61
C TRP A 13 3.83 -10.79 -6.27
N LEU A 14 2.71 -10.07 -6.23
CA LEU A 14 2.16 -9.55 -4.98
C LEU A 14 1.80 -10.69 -4.02
N TYR A 15 1.21 -11.78 -4.52
CA TYR A 15 0.91 -12.97 -3.71
C TYR A 15 2.17 -13.59 -3.10
N TYR A 16 3.23 -13.78 -3.91
CA TYR A 16 4.49 -14.32 -3.37
C TYR A 16 5.11 -13.37 -2.34
N LYS A 17 5.00 -12.06 -2.54
CA LYS A 17 5.53 -11.08 -1.60
C LYS A 17 4.75 -11.05 -0.29
N VAL A 18 3.43 -11.16 -0.36
CA VAL A 18 2.56 -11.34 0.82
C VAL A 18 2.92 -12.65 1.54
N SER A 19 3.13 -13.75 0.81
CA SER A 19 3.55 -15.01 1.42
C SER A 19 4.89 -14.88 2.16
N GLU A 20 5.86 -14.17 1.58
CA GLU A 20 7.14 -13.86 2.25
C GLU A 20 6.93 -13.08 3.55
N PHE A 21 6.05 -12.08 3.54
CA PHE A 21 5.72 -11.30 4.74
C PHE A 21 4.96 -12.14 5.79
N ASN A 22 4.06 -13.02 5.35
CA ASN A 22 3.35 -13.97 6.22
C ASN A 22 4.33 -14.92 6.92
N ASP A 23 5.33 -15.45 6.20
CA ASP A 23 6.37 -16.31 6.75
C ASP A 23 7.24 -15.59 7.80
N LEU A 24 7.37 -14.26 7.69
CA LEU A 24 8.02 -13.40 8.67
C LEU A 24 7.12 -13.01 9.87
N GLY A 25 5.85 -13.42 9.86
CA GLY A 25 4.87 -13.20 10.93
C GLY A 25 3.90 -12.03 10.68
N TYR A 26 3.96 -11.37 9.53
CA TYR A 26 3.08 -10.24 9.18
C TYR A 26 1.80 -10.72 8.48
N THR A 27 0.97 -11.46 9.20
CA THR A 27 -0.18 -12.20 8.65
C THR A 27 -1.37 -11.34 8.21
N THR A 28 -1.34 -10.04 8.47
CA THR A 28 -2.45 -9.11 8.19
C THR A 28 -2.27 -8.37 6.87
N ILE A 29 -1.15 -8.54 6.19
CA ILE A 29 -0.86 -7.84 4.93
C ILE A 29 -1.46 -8.64 3.77
N GLU A 30 -2.30 -8.01 2.98
CA GLU A 30 -2.96 -8.59 1.82
C GLU A 30 -2.38 -8.06 0.49
N THR A 31 -2.77 -8.69 -0.62
CA THR A 31 -2.28 -8.26 -1.95
C THR A 31 -2.75 -6.86 -2.32
N GLU A 32 -3.91 -6.49 -1.81
CA GLU A 32 -4.57 -5.20 -1.93
C GLU A 32 -3.72 -4.09 -1.29
N ASP A 33 -3.14 -4.36 -0.11
CA ASP A 33 -2.30 -3.40 0.61
C ASP A 33 -1.01 -3.12 -0.15
N LEU A 34 -0.38 -4.18 -0.69
CA LEU A 34 0.83 -3.99 -1.51
C LEU A 34 0.50 -3.30 -2.84
N ALA A 35 -0.63 -3.64 -3.47
CA ALA A 35 -1.06 -2.94 -4.68
C ALA A 35 -1.30 -1.44 -4.41
N HIS A 36 -1.89 -1.12 -3.27
CA HIS A 36 -2.08 0.24 -2.80
C HIS A 36 -0.75 0.97 -2.62
N TYR A 37 0.20 0.36 -1.89
CA TYR A 37 1.55 0.90 -1.70
C TYR A 37 2.22 1.26 -3.04
N PHE A 38 2.19 0.36 -4.02
CA PHE A 38 2.84 0.62 -5.30
C PHE A 38 2.12 1.70 -6.11
N ALA A 39 0.79 1.69 -6.16
CA ALA A 39 0.02 2.66 -6.93
C ALA A 39 0.12 4.09 -6.35
N ASP A 40 0.02 4.22 -5.03
CA ASP A 40 -0.21 5.52 -4.38
C ASP A 40 1.03 6.10 -3.71
N TYR A 41 2.09 5.30 -3.56
CA TYR A 41 3.35 5.73 -2.97
C TYR A 41 4.55 5.48 -3.89
N ARG A 42 4.93 4.22 -4.12
CA ARG A 42 6.18 3.89 -4.82
C ARG A 42 6.21 4.34 -6.28
N TRP A 43 5.12 4.14 -7.02
CA TRP A 43 5.00 4.49 -8.44
C TRP A 43 4.07 5.68 -8.69
N LYS A 44 3.70 6.42 -7.63
CA LYS A 44 2.80 7.58 -7.72
C LYS A 44 3.26 8.61 -8.76
N LYS A 45 4.56 8.93 -8.75
CA LYS A 45 5.16 9.96 -9.61
C LYS A 45 5.79 9.38 -10.88
N THR A 46 6.38 8.19 -10.76
CA THR A 46 7.13 7.57 -11.86
C THR A 46 6.93 6.07 -11.79
N LEU A 47 6.23 5.55 -12.79
CA LEU A 47 6.15 4.12 -13.05
C LEU A 47 7.38 3.72 -13.86
N PRO A 48 8.10 2.65 -13.50
CA PRO A 48 9.20 2.15 -14.32
C PRO A 48 8.70 1.74 -15.72
N ASP A 49 9.45 2.02 -16.77
CA ASP A 49 8.99 1.79 -18.15
C ASP A 49 8.89 0.31 -18.52
N ASN A 50 9.72 -0.52 -17.89
CA ASN A 50 9.84 -1.94 -18.24
C ASN A 50 9.23 -2.86 -17.17
N LEU A 51 8.56 -3.91 -17.64
CA LEU A 51 7.86 -4.88 -16.78
C LEU A 51 8.82 -5.60 -15.81
N PHE A 52 10.05 -5.87 -16.26
CA PHE A 52 11.05 -6.55 -15.44
C PHE A 52 11.42 -5.74 -14.20
N GLU A 53 11.61 -4.42 -14.35
CA GLU A 53 11.94 -3.50 -13.29
C GLU A 53 10.77 -3.31 -12.33
N GLN A 54 9.53 -3.27 -12.85
CA GLN A 54 8.33 -3.26 -12.00
C GLN A 54 8.29 -4.51 -11.10
N ILE A 55 8.50 -5.70 -11.67
CA ILE A 55 8.55 -6.96 -10.93
C ILE A 55 9.73 -6.99 -9.95
N PHE A 56 10.90 -6.51 -10.38
CA PHE A 56 12.09 -6.43 -9.54
C PHE A 56 11.84 -5.54 -8.32
N GLN A 57 11.21 -4.38 -8.50
CA GLN A 57 10.84 -3.50 -7.40
C GLN A 57 9.82 -4.12 -6.45
N ILE A 58 8.85 -4.89 -6.95
CA ILE A 58 7.93 -5.68 -6.10
C ILE A 58 8.71 -6.66 -5.22
N ASN A 59 9.63 -7.41 -5.80
CA ASN A 59 10.42 -8.40 -5.06
C ASN A 59 11.40 -7.77 -4.08
N GLN A 60 11.90 -6.55 -4.35
CA GLN A 60 12.83 -5.83 -3.48
C GLN A 60 12.15 -5.09 -2.32
N LEU A 61 10.82 -4.95 -2.34
CA LEU A 61 10.09 -4.33 -1.23
C LEU A 61 10.45 -5.01 0.09
N ASN A 62 10.92 -4.26 1.06
CA ASN A 62 11.08 -4.79 2.42
C ASN A 62 9.94 -4.31 3.32
N ILE A 63 9.76 -5.02 4.44
CA ILE A 63 8.65 -4.77 5.35
C ILE A 63 8.71 -3.36 5.99
N ASN A 64 9.90 -2.83 6.24
CA ASN A 64 10.06 -1.50 6.84
C ASN A 64 9.59 -0.41 5.87
N GLU A 65 9.92 -0.52 4.58
CA GLU A 65 9.44 0.41 3.55
C GLU A 65 7.91 0.43 3.46
N TYR A 66 7.25 -0.72 3.66
CA TYR A 66 5.79 -0.79 3.69
C TYR A 66 5.22 -0.11 4.95
N PHE A 67 5.77 -0.37 6.13
CA PHE A 67 5.30 0.28 7.37
C PHE A 67 5.59 1.79 7.43
N ASP A 68 6.66 2.26 6.79
CA ASP A 68 6.92 3.68 6.62
C ASP A 68 5.79 4.34 5.82
N PHE A 69 5.31 3.68 4.76
CA PHE A 69 4.15 4.13 3.99
C PHE A 69 2.87 4.14 4.84
N GLU A 70 2.53 3.04 5.51
CA GLU A 70 1.34 2.98 6.39
C GLU A 70 1.36 4.07 7.46
N SER A 71 2.53 4.33 8.04
CA SER A 71 2.72 5.39 9.04
C SER A 71 2.51 6.79 8.45
N LEU A 72 2.99 7.04 7.23
CA LEU A 72 2.75 8.29 6.51
C LEU A 72 1.28 8.44 6.17
N GLU A 73 0.65 7.38 5.66
CA GLU A 73 -0.76 7.39 5.28
C GLU A 73 -1.64 7.73 6.48
N ALA A 74 -1.45 7.05 7.62
CA ALA A 74 -2.19 7.31 8.86
C ALA A 74 -2.02 8.76 9.39
N GLN A 75 -0.86 9.38 9.13
CA GLN A 75 -0.62 10.78 9.50
C GLN A 75 -1.31 11.76 8.53
N THR A 76 -1.37 11.41 7.25
CA THR A 76 -1.97 12.25 6.20
C THR A 76 -3.48 12.09 6.06
N ASN A 77 -4.05 10.94 6.41
CA ASN A 77 -5.50 10.65 6.41
C ASN A 77 -6.24 11.22 7.63
N LYS A 78 -5.62 12.11 8.41
CA LYS A 78 -6.33 12.90 9.43
C LYS A 78 -7.18 14.01 8.79
N GLU A 79 -8.20 13.62 8.04
CA GLU A 79 -9.46 14.37 8.00
C GLU A 79 -10.40 13.75 9.05
N ILE A 80 -10.10 14.04 10.31
CA ILE A 80 -11.17 14.32 11.27
C ILE A 80 -10.89 15.76 11.66
N THR A 81 -11.41 16.70 10.88
CA THR A 81 -11.46 18.08 11.37
C THR A 81 -12.45 18.12 12.54
N LEU A 82 -12.30 19.08 13.45
CA LEU A 82 -13.28 19.28 14.52
C LEU A 82 -14.72 19.48 14.00
N GLU A 83 -14.89 19.70 12.69
CA GLU A 83 -16.17 19.91 12.01
C GLU A 83 -16.97 18.61 11.83
N ASP A 84 -16.33 17.42 11.90
CA ASP A 84 -17.02 16.12 11.86
C ASP A 84 -17.53 15.66 13.23
N ILE A 85 -17.11 16.32 14.32
CA ILE A 85 -17.69 16.11 15.65
C ILE A 85 -18.99 16.89 15.70
N ASN A 86 -20.10 16.19 15.46
CA ASN A 86 -21.43 16.76 15.62
C ASN A 86 -21.74 16.99 17.11
N LEU A 87 -21.29 18.13 17.65
CA LEU A 87 -21.53 18.57 19.04
C LEU A 87 -23.01 18.83 19.35
N SER A 88 -23.90 18.66 18.37
CA SER A 88 -25.36 18.76 18.53
C SER A 88 -25.93 17.71 19.48
N GLU A 89 -25.21 16.60 19.72
CA GLU A 89 -25.58 15.60 20.73
C GLU A 89 -24.99 15.89 22.12
N LEU A 90 -24.21 16.96 22.28
CA LEU A 90 -23.55 17.37 23.53
C LEU A 90 -24.28 18.49 24.28
N PHE A 91 -25.45 18.91 23.80
CA PHE A 91 -26.40 19.76 24.52
C PHE A 91 -27.49 18.93 25.21
#